data_AF-A0A535EM53-F1
#
_entry.id   AF-A0A535EM53-F1
#
_cell.length_a   1.000
_cell.length_b   1.000
_cell.length_c   1.000
_cell.angle_alpha   90.00
_cell.angle_beta   90.00
_cell.angle_gamma   90.00
#
_symmetry.space_group_name_H-M   'P 1'
#
loop_
_entity.id
_entity.type
_entity.pdbx_description
1 polymer ?
#
loop_
_entity_poly.entity_id
_entity_poly.type
_entity_poly.pdbx_seq_one_letter_code
_entity_poly.pdbx_strand_id
1 'polypeptide(L)'
;MRFVGRAPRRYWLIALGVIVFAGLPTQVTSFQSLEWAEVLIFAIVIMGLNLLIGYSGQISLGHGAFMAVGAYTTAILVHRYHVEYLVTI
;
A
#
# COMPACT_ATOMS: atom_id res chain seq x y z
N MET A 1 1.58 54.93 -17.34
CA MET A 1 0.94 54.24 -16.20
C MET A 1 1.73 52.97 -15.88
N ARG A 2 2.59 52.99 -14.86
CA ARG A 2 3.38 51.82 -14.41
C ARG A 2 3.07 51.54 -12.93
N PHE A 3 2.03 50.74 -12.70
CA PHE A 3 1.73 50.20 -11.37
C PHE A 3 2.57 48.93 -11.17
N VAL A 4 3.84 49.09 -10.83
CA VAL A 4 4.61 48.02 -10.18
C VAL A 4 4.45 48.23 -8.68
N GLY A 5 3.26 47.84 -8.17
CA GLY A 5 3.00 47.79 -6.74
C GLY A 5 3.87 46.70 -6.13
N ARG A 6 4.73 47.05 -5.18
CA ARG A 6 5.55 46.09 -4.43
C ARG A 6 4.61 45.09 -3.74
N ALA A 7 4.58 43.85 -4.22
CA ALA A 7 3.78 42.80 -3.61
C ALA A 7 4.16 42.67 -2.11
N PRO A 8 3.20 42.60 -1.17
CA PRO A 8 3.47 42.41 0.25
C PRO A 8 4.41 41.22 0.47
N ARG A 9 5.31 41.27 1.47
CA ARG A 9 6.32 40.22 1.75
C ARG A 9 5.76 38.78 1.79
N ARG A 10 4.48 38.63 2.12
CA ARG A 10 3.74 37.36 2.10
C ARG A 10 3.54 36.78 0.69
N TYR A 11 3.33 37.61 -0.33
CA TYR A 11 3.21 37.14 -1.71
C TYR A 11 4.54 36.59 -2.24
N TRP A 12 5.66 37.14 -1.79
CA TRP A 12 6.98 36.57 -2.08
C TRP A 12 7.18 35.21 -1.43
N LEU A 13 6.68 34.98 -0.20
CA LEU A 13 6.72 33.67 0.45
C LEU A 13 5.81 32.65 -0.25
N ILE A 14 4.62 33.06 -0.68
CA ILE A 14 3.70 32.21 -1.44
C ILE A 14 4.30 31.88 -2.81
N ALA A 15 4.84 32.87 -3.52
CA ALA A 15 5.51 32.67 -4.80
C ALA A 15 6.72 31.75 -4.67
N LEU A 16 7.53 31.91 -3.61
CA LEU A 16 8.65 31.02 -3.31
C LEU A 16 8.16 29.58 -3.06
N GLY A 17 7.10 29.40 -2.27
CA GLY A 17 6.52 28.08 -2.02
C GLY A 17 6.00 27.40 -3.29
N VAL A 18 5.34 28.16 -4.18
CA VAL A 18 4.86 27.65 -5.47
C VAL A 18 6.02 27.30 -6.41
N ILE A 19 7.07 28.12 -6.45
CA ILE A 19 8.28 27.86 -7.26
C ILE A 19 9.01 26.61 -6.76
N VAL A 20 9.16 26.46 -5.44
CA VAL A 20 9.77 25.26 -4.85
C VAL A 20 8.94 24.03 -5.19
N PHE A 21 7.62 24.07 -5.01
CA PHE A 21 6.73 22.96 -5.32
C PHE A 21 6.74 22.60 -6.82
N ALA A 22 6.77 23.60 -7.70
CA ALA A 22 6.86 23.41 -9.15
C ALA A 22 8.25 22.95 -9.62
N GLY A 23 9.31 23.19 -8.84
CA GLY A 23 10.67 22.71 -9.08
C GLY A 23 10.99 21.34 -8.47
N LEU A 24 10.07 20.76 -7.69
CA LEU A 24 10.18 19.37 -7.23
C LEU A 24 10.08 18.37 -8.41
N PRO A 25 9.08 18.44 -9.31
CA PRO A 25 8.96 17.47 -10.40
C PRO A 25 10.09 17.54 -11.43
N THR A 26 10.84 18.64 -11.51
CA THR A 26 11.96 18.77 -12.46
C THR A 26 13.23 18.03 -12.01
N GLN A 27 13.29 17.60 -10.75
CA GLN A 27 14.42 16.85 -10.20
C GLN A 27 14.12 15.35 -10.07
N VAL A 28 12.87 14.94 -10.27
CA VAL A 28 12.45 13.53 -10.16
C VAL A 28 12.51 12.89 -11.54
N THR A 29 13.39 11.91 -11.69
CA THR A 29 13.48 11.13 -12.94
C THR A 29 12.21 10.29 -13.15
N SER A 30 11.93 9.91 -14.40
CA SER A 30 10.75 9.10 -14.74
C SER A 30 10.67 7.80 -13.94
N PHE A 31 11.82 7.21 -13.60
CA PHE A 31 11.91 6.01 -12.77
C PHE A 31 11.54 6.27 -11.30
N GLN A 32 12.10 7.31 -10.69
CA GLN A 32 11.77 7.69 -9.30
C GLN A 32 10.29 8.06 -9.15
N SER A 33 9.68 8.67 -10.17
CA SER A 33 8.24 8.98 -10.16
C SER A 33 7.38 7.70 -10.07
N LEU A 34 7.81 6.60 -10.69
CA LEU A 34 7.15 5.30 -10.61
C LEU A 34 7.37 4.65 -9.24
N GLU A 35 8.57 4.72 -8.67
CA GLU A 35 8.84 4.23 -7.31
C GLU A 35 7.98 4.96 -6.27
N TRP A 36 7.88 6.29 -6.34
CA TRP A 36 7.02 7.07 -5.47
C TRP A 36 5.53 6.72 -5.64
N ALA A 37 5.10 6.46 -6.88
CA ALA A 37 3.74 6.00 -7.14
C ALA A 37 3.48 4.62 -6.51
N GLU A 38 4.40 3.67 -6.63
CA GLU A 38 4.29 2.36 -5.97
C GLU A 38 4.22 2.48 -4.45
N VAL A 39 5.08 3.30 -3.84
CA VAL A 39 5.06 3.54 -2.39
C VAL A 39 3.71 4.09 -1.93
N LEU A 40 3.14 5.05 -2.68
CA LEU A 40 1.83 5.62 -2.37
C LEU A 40 0.70 4.60 -2.55
N ILE A 41 0.76 3.76 -3.59
CA ILE A 41 -0.18 2.66 -3.80
C ILE A 41 -0.13 1.69 -2.62
N PHE A 42 1.06 1.27 -2.18
CA PHE A 42 1.20 0.39 -1.02
C PHE A 42 0.74 1.04 0.28
N ALA A 43 0.98 2.34 0.46
CA ALA A 43 0.46 3.06 1.62
C ALA A 43 -1.08 3.02 1.66
N ILE A 44 -1.75 3.21 0.52
CA ILE A 44 -3.21 3.09 0.41
C ILE A 44 -3.67 1.66 0.73
N VAL A 45 -3.00 0.64 0.19
CA VAL A 45 -3.31 -0.77 0.48
C VAL A 45 -3.18 -1.06 1.97
N ILE A 46 -2.11 -0.62 2.62
CA ILE A 46 -1.88 -0.82 4.06
C ILE A 46 -2.95 -0.10 4.88
N MET A 47 -3.32 1.13 4.52
CA MET A 47 -4.42 1.86 5.19
C MET A 47 -5.76 1.14 4.99
N GLY A 48 -6.07 0.70 3.78
CA GLY A 48 -7.26 -0.10 3.48
C GLY A 48 -7.29 -1.40 4.28
N LEU A 49 -6.16 -2.09 4.38
CA LEU A 49 -6.00 -3.28 5.21
C LEU A 49 -6.20 -2.96 6.70
N ASN A 50 -5.68 -1.84 7.19
CA ASN A 50 -5.88 -1.39 8.58
C ASN A 50 -7.36 -1.06 8.86
N LEU A 51 -8.08 -0.52 7.88
CA LEU A 51 -9.52 -0.30 7.97
C LEU A 51 -10.33 -1.61 7.94
N LEU A 52 -9.99 -2.54 7.03
CA LEU A 52 -10.67 -3.83 6.92
C LEU A 52 -10.42 -4.70 8.15
N ILE A 53 -9.16 -4.87 8.54
CA ILE A 53 -8.75 -5.71 9.68
C ILE A 53 -9.03 -5.02 11.02
N GLY A 54 -8.69 -3.75 11.15
CA GLY A 54 -8.79 -3.01 12.41
C GLY A 54 -10.21 -2.53 12.71
N TYR A 55 -10.84 -1.80 11.79
CA TYR A 55 -12.16 -1.19 12.03
C TYR A 55 -13.33 -2.11 11.72
N SER A 56 -13.26 -2.88 10.63
CA SER A 56 -14.34 -3.79 10.24
C SER A 56 -14.15 -5.21 10.77
N GLY A 57 -12.96 -5.55 11.28
CA GLY A 57 -12.64 -6.90 11.74
C GLY A 57 -12.65 -7.97 10.65
N GLN A 58 -12.72 -7.58 9.37
CA GLN A 58 -12.87 -8.50 8.25
C GLN A 58 -11.51 -8.98 7.75
N ILE A 59 -10.92 -9.91 8.50
CA ILE A 59 -9.95 -10.84 7.94
C ILE A 59 -10.75 -11.94 7.22
N SER A 60 -10.46 -12.20 5.94
CA SER A 60 -10.96 -13.41 5.27
C SER A 60 -10.26 -14.63 5.86
N LEU A 61 -10.67 -15.02 7.07
CA LEU A 61 -10.21 -16.23 7.73
C LEU A 61 -10.67 -17.48 6.97
N GLY A 62 -11.66 -17.37 6.08
CA GLY A 62 -12.20 -18.50 5.33
C GLY A 62 -11.13 -19.26 4.55
N HIS A 63 -10.27 -18.57 3.79
CA HIS A 63 -9.26 -19.25 2.96
C HIS A 63 -8.19 -19.94 3.83
N GLY A 64 -7.70 -19.25 4.87
CA GLY A 64 -6.75 -19.82 5.83
C GLY A 64 -7.36 -20.97 6.65
N ALA A 65 -8.63 -20.87 7.04
CA ALA A 65 -9.36 -21.90 7.76
C ALA A 65 -9.59 -23.15 6.90
N PHE A 66 -10.00 -22.99 5.64
CA PHE A 66 -10.14 -24.13 4.73
C PHE A 66 -8.80 -24.80 4.43
N MET A 67 -7.72 -24.02 4.25
CA MET A 67 -6.37 -24.59 4.11
C MET A 67 -5.92 -25.32 5.37
N ALA A 68 -6.15 -24.77 6.56
CA ALA A 68 -5.79 -25.41 7.82
C ALA A 68 -6.55 -26.72 8.04
N VAL A 69 -7.85 -26.75 7.73
CA VAL A 69 -8.68 -27.96 7.82
C VAL A 69 -8.20 -29.03 6.83
N GLY A 70 -7.92 -28.65 5.58
CA GLY A 70 -7.36 -29.56 4.57
C GLY A 70 -6.02 -30.15 5.02
N ALA A 71 -5.06 -29.29 5.39
CA ALA A 71 -3.74 -29.72 5.84
C ALA A 71 -3.79 -30.63 7.10
N TYR A 72 -4.66 -30.32 8.06
CA TYR A 72 -4.85 -31.17 9.25
C TYR A 72 -5.45 -32.53 8.90
N THR A 73 -6.39 -32.57 7.95
CA THR A 73 -6.98 -33.81 7.45
C THR A 73 -5.93 -34.69 6.77
N THR A 74 -5.13 -34.11 5.86
CA THR A 74 -3.98 -34.77 5.22
C THR A 74 -3.00 -35.30 6.27
N ALA A 75 -2.66 -34.49 7.29
CA ALA A 75 -1.74 -34.89 8.35
C ALA A 75 -2.25 -36.12 9.13
N ILE A 76 -3.55 -36.21 9.45
CA ILE A 76 -4.14 -37.38 10.10
C ILE A 76 -4.06 -38.62 9.19
N LEU A 77 -4.43 -38.48 7.91
CA LEU A 77 -4.43 -39.58 6.96
C LEU A 77 -3.02 -40.17 6.78
N VAL A 78 -2.01 -39.31 6.66
CA VAL A 78 -0.62 -39.74 6.52
C VAL A 78 -0.06 -40.31 7.84
N HIS A 79 -0.25 -39.60 8.97
CA HIS A 79 0.44 -39.95 10.22
C HIS A 79 -0.26 -41.08 10.99
N ARG A 80 -1.59 -41.19 10.91
CA ARG A 80 -2.36 -42.18 11.69
C ARG A 80 -2.80 -43.37 10.86
N TYR A 81 -3.13 -43.15 9.60
CA TYR A 81 -3.63 -44.19 8.70
C TYR A 81 -2.60 -44.65 7.66
N HIS A 82 -1.39 -44.08 7.69
CA HIS A 82 -0.29 -44.42 6.76
C HIS A 82 -0.69 -44.36 5.28
N VAL A 83 -1.64 -43.48 4.96
CA VAL A 83 -2.06 -43.24 3.58
C VAL A 83 -0.93 -42.52 2.84
N GLU A 84 -0.67 -42.93 1.61
CA GLU A 84 0.32 -42.28 0.75
C GLU A 84 -0.03 -40.80 0.56
N TYR A 85 0.96 -39.92 0.70
CA TYR A 85 0.76 -38.47 0.63
C TYR A 85 0.03 -38.02 -0.65
N LEU A 86 0.36 -38.65 -1.80
CA LEU A 86 -0.24 -38.33 -3.09
C LEU A 86 -1.76 -38.59 -3.14
N VAL A 87 -2.29 -39.48 -2.29
CA VAL A 87 -3.72 -39.81 -2.24
C VAL A 87 -4.49 -38.83 -1.33
N THR A 88 -3.78 -37.98 -0.59
CA THR A 88 -4.34 -37.07 0.43
C THR A 88 -4.43 -35.60 0.00
N ILE A 89 -4.08 -35.30 -1.26
CA ILE A 89 -4.17 -34.01 -1.96
C ILE A 89 -5.17 -34.14 -3.10
#